data_AF-A0AAU8SJQ5-F1
#
_entry.id   AF-A0AAU8SJQ5-F1
#
_cell.length_a   1.000
_cell.length_b   1.000
_cell.length_c   1.000
_cell.angle_alpha   90.00
_cell.angle_beta   90.00
_cell.angle_gamma   90.00
#
_symmetry.space_group_name_H-M   'P 1'
#
loop_
_entity.id
_entity.type
_entity.pdbx_description
1 polymer ?
#
loop_
_entity_poly.entity_id
_entity_poly.type
_entity_poly.pdbx_seq_one_letter_code
_entity_poly.pdbx_strand_id
1 'polypeptide(L)' 'MTSLFINEKPTGFTVEPAHSTVPLATFRTQAEAIDWAKKNHPASALHVARVRHLSDKRIPDHWRRV' A
#
# COMPACT_ATOMS: atom_id res chain seq x y z
N MET A 1 -14.23 -2.62 12.21
CA MET A 1 -13.63 -2.18 10.93
C MET A 1 -12.21 -2.69 10.88
N THR A 2 -11.84 -3.49 9.88
CA THR A 2 -10.49 -4.06 9.78
C THR A 2 -9.63 -3.11 8.95
N SER A 3 -8.48 -2.68 9.47
CA SER A 3 -7.55 -1.85 8.72
C SER A 3 -6.66 -2.72 7.81
N LEU A 4 -6.33 -2.18 6.64
CA LEU A 4 -5.40 -2.77 5.68
C LEU A 4 -4.17 -1.88 5.55
N PHE A 5 -3.01 -2.51 5.37
CA PHE A 5 -1.73 -1.86 5.19
C PHE A 5 -1.14 -2.24 3.84
N ILE A 6 -0.72 -1.24 3.07
CA ILE A 6 0.04 -1.46 1.85
C ILE A 6 1.52 -1.23 2.17
N ASN A 7 2.31 -2.30 2.10
CA ASN A 7 3.73 -2.30 2.43
C ASN A 7 4.58 -2.47 1.16
N GLU A 8 5.66 -1.71 1.04
CA GLU A 8 6.69 -1.94 0.01
C GLU A 8 7.62 -3.08 0.45
N LYS A 9 7.88 -4.00 -0.48
CA LYS A 9 8.80 -5.12 -0.35
C LYS A 9 9.81 -5.07 -1.50
N PRO A 10 10.96 -5.76 -1.42
CA PRO A 10 11.95 -5.78 -2.51
C PRO A 10 11.38 -6.21 -3.87
N THR A 11 10.30 -7.00 -3.87
CA THR A 11 9.66 -7.58 -5.06
C THR A 11 8.37 -6.87 -5.49
N GLY A 12 7.91 -5.84 -4.78
CA GLY A 12 6.65 -5.14 -5.10
C GLY A 12 5.92 -4.61 -3.87
N PHE A 13 4.59 -4.62 -3.92
CA PHE A 13 3.71 -4.10 -2.86
C PHE A 13 2.79 -5.20 -2.34
N THR A 14 2.68 -5.32 -1.03
CA THR A 14 1.77 -6.28 -0.37
C THR A 14 0.62 -5.57 0.31
N VAL A 15 -0.57 -6.16 0.26
CA VAL A 15 -1.74 -5.75 1.06
C VAL A 15 -1.85 -6.69 2.25
N GLU A 16 -1.67 -6.17 3.46
CA GLU A 16 -1.61 -6.95 4.70
C GLU A 16 -2.72 -6.48 5.68
N PRO A 17 -3.37 -7.39 6.43
CA PRO A 17 -4.28 -7.01 7.50
C PRO A 17 -3.55 -6.36 8.67
N ALA A 18 -4.26 -5.53 9.45
CA ALA A 18 -3.75 -5.07 10.73
C ALA A 18 -3.31 -6.26 11.61
N HIS A 19 -2.11 -6.16 12.19
CA HIS A 19 -1.50 -7.17 13.07
C HIS A 19 -1.17 -8.52 12.42
N SER A 20 -1.10 -8.61 11.09
CA SER A 20 -0.62 -9.79 10.37
C SER A 20 0.46 -9.41 9.37
N THR A 21 1.49 -10.24 9.25
CA THR A 21 2.54 -10.13 8.23
C THR A 21 2.25 -11.01 7.01
N VAL A 22 1.14 -11.74 7.02
CA VAL A 22 0.71 -12.58 5.90
C VAL A 22 -0.03 -11.70 4.89
N PRO A 23 0.51 -11.53 3.66
CA PRO A 23 -0.13 -10.72 2.65
C PRO A 23 -1.40 -11.40 2.13
N LEU A 24 -2.48 -10.64 2.00
CA LEU A 24 -3.71 -11.04 1.30
C LEU A 24 -3.50 -11.06 -0.22
N ALA A 25 -2.68 -10.14 -0.72
CA ALA A 25 -2.35 -10.01 -2.14
C ALA A 25 -1.02 -9.27 -2.33
N THR A 26 -0.39 -9.51 -3.49
CA THR A 26 0.89 -8.90 -3.89
C THR A 26 0.78 -8.33 -5.31
N PHE A 27 1.33 -7.14 -5.52
CA PHE A 27 1.26 -6.39 -6.78
C PHE A 27 2.63 -5.80 -7.13
N ARG A 28 2.80 -5.40 -8.40
CA ARG A 28 4.04 -4.77 -8.86
C ARG A 28 4.08 -3.29 -8.53
N THR A 29 2.93 -2.63 -8.61
CA THR A 29 2.79 -1.19 -8.33
C THR A 29 1.95 -0.93 -7.09
N GLN A 30 2.19 0.21 -6.46
CA GLN A 30 1.39 0.65 -5.33
C GLN A 30 -0.06 0.96 -5.75
N ALA A 31 -0.25 1.46 -6.97
CA ALA A 31 -1.55 1.78 -7.54
C ALA A 31 -2.43 0.52 -7.64
N GLU A 32 -1.90 -0.57 -8.20
CA GLU A 32 -2.62 -1.86 -8.29
C GLU A 32 -3.03 -2.37 -6.90
N ALA A 33 -2.16 -2.25 -5.90
CA ALA A 33 -2.47 -2.65 -4.53
C ALA A 33 -3.59 -1.80 -3.91
N ILE A 34 -3.59 -0.48 -4.17
CA ILE A 34 -4.65 0.45 -3.72
C ILE A 34 -5.97 0.11 -4.38
N ASP A 35 -5.97 -0.07 -5.71
CA ASP A 35 -7.18 -0.37 -6.47
C ASP A 35 -7.78 -1.70 -6.05
N TRP A 36 -6.93 -2.72 -5.85
CA TRP A 36 -7.36 -4.00 -5.32
C TRP A 36 -7.96 -3.87 -3.91
N ALA A 37 -7.32 -3.14 -3.00
CA ALA A 37 -7.81 -2.98 -1.63
C ALA A 37 -9.15 -2.24 -1.60
N LYS A 38 -9.31 -1.18 -2.39
CA LYS A 38 -10.59 -0.45 -2.50
C LYS A 38 -11.71 -1.30 -3.10
N LYS A 39 -11.39 -2.13 -4.10
CA LYS A 39 -12.36 -3.01 -4.78
C LYS A 39 -12.82 -4.17 -3.90
N ASN A 40 -11.89 -4.82 -3.20
CA ASN A 40 -12.18 -6.05 -2.43
C ASN A 40 -12.53 -5.77 -0.96
N HIS A 41 -12.07 -4.64 -0.42
CA HIS A 41 -12.26 -4.26 0.98
C HIS A 41 -12.72 -2.80 1.11
N PRO A 42 -13.87 -2.42 0.53
CA PRO A 42 -14.33 -1.03 0.48
C PRO A 42 -14.63 -0.40 1.85
N ALA A 43 -14.93 -1.24 2.86
CA ALA A 43 -15.22 -0.80 4.23
C ALA A 43 -13.98 -0.76 5.14
N SER A 44 -12.81 -1.14 4.63
CA SER A 44 -11.57 -1.17 5.39
C SER A 44 -10.82 0.15 5.30
N ALA A 45 -10.32 0.64 6.44
CA ALA A 45 -9.40 1.78 6.45
C ALA A 45 -8.08 1.36 5.80
N LEU A 46 -7.63 2.10 4.78
CA LEU A 46 -6.42 1.79 4.02
C LEU A 46 -5.26 2.70 4.45
N HIS A 47 -4.19 2.09 4.94
CA HIS A 47 -2.95 2.76 5.31
C HIS A 47 -1.86 2.41 4.30
N VAL A 48 -1.48 3.38 3.47
CA VAL A 48 -0.38 3.21 2.54
C VAL A 48 0.90 3.60 3.25
N ALA A 49 1.86 2.66 3.38
CA ALA A 49 3.18 2.98 3.89
C ALA A 49 3.80 4.03 2.96
N ARG A 50 3.97 5.26 3.46
CA ARG A 50 4.65 6.31 2.71
C ARG A 50 6.11 5.91 2.53
N VAL A 51 6.60 5.97 1.29
CA VAL A 51 8.00 5.73 0.92
C VAL A 51 8.88 6.65 1.77
N ARG A 52 9.55 6.08 2.77
CA ARG A 52 10.38 6.85 3.72
C ARG A 52 11.67 7.39 3.09
N HIS A 53 11.97 7.02 1.85
CA HIS A 53 13.20 7.33 1.14
C HIS A 53 13.08 8.45 0.10
N LEU A 54 11.94 9.14 0.01
CA LEU A 54 11.81 10.26 -0.91
C LEU A 54 12.41 11.52 -0.30
N SER A 55 13.54 11.92 -0.88
CA SER A 55 14.30 13.12 -0.50
C SER A 55 13.47 14.39 -0.65
N ASP A 56 12.52 14.42 -1.59
CA ASP A 56 11.70 15.61 -1.84
C ASP A 56 10.25 15.43 -1.38
N LYS A 57 9.98 15.99 -0.20
CA LYS A 57 8.66 15.99 0.45
C LYS A 57 7.75 17.11 -0.05
N ARG A 58 8.13 17.89 -1.07
CA ARG A 58 7.33 19.00 -1.59
C ARG A 58 6.47 18.63 -2.80
N ILE A 59 6.72 17.49 -3.42
CA ILE A 59 6.00 17.04 -4.63
C ILE A 59 5.22 15.76 -4.29
N PRO A 60 3.89 15.86 -4.06
CA PRO A 60 3.06 14.71 -3.71
C PRO A 60 3.08 13.57 -4.75
N ASP A 61 3.27 13.88 -6.02
CA ASP A 61 3.37 12.88 -7.08
C ASP A 61 4.66 12.05 -7.01
N HIS A 62 5.75 12.62 -6.48
CA HIS A 62 6.96 11.84 -6.20
C HIS A 62 6.73 10.80 -5.11
N TRP A 63 5.64 10.89 -4.34
CA TRP A 63 5.27 9.94 -3.29
C TRP A 63 4.71 8.63 -3.82
N ARG A 64 4.40 8.56 -5.12
CA ARG A 64 3.90 7.37 -5.81
C ARG A 64 5.03 6.80 -6.67
N ARG A 65 5.53 5.62 -6.31
CA ARG A 65 6.40 4.85 -7.21
C ARG A 65 5.51 4.27 -8.31
N VAL A 66 5.67 4.77 -9.54
CA VAL A 66 4.97 4.28 -10.75
C VAL A 66 5.62 2.98 -11.22
#